data_AF-A0A9D6VAK1-F1
#
_entry.id   AF-A0A9D6VAK1-F1
#
_cell.length_a   1.000
_cell.length_b   1.000
_cell.length_c   1.000
_cell.angle_alpha   90.00
_cell.angle_beta   90.00
_cell.angle_gamma   90.00
#
_symmetry.space_group_name_H-M   'P 1'
#
loop_
_entity.id
_entity.type
_entity.pdbx_description
1 polymer ?
#
loop_
_entity_poly.entity_id
_entity_poly.type
_entity_poly.pdbx_seq_one_letter_code
_entity_poly.pdbx_strand_id
1 'polypeptide(L)'
;MLLWACIAVTPATAVTVQYSFTGTVNQVSPQLSSTFITNPSPTAMSGLMTVNTTDTNTASAILGSYTITNFSLNIGGYTATMGTSGNVVIRNGPPGTDWFNVTVNAPNGPVVNGLAPRIFEIQLRGPNSIFTSDALPPSSPSMTSFTNRNLWRLVFGTGTTRTVSGVMTAVTPVPLPPTAILFGAALVALVGLGAGNWKQRSAGSRGQSVGG
;
A
#
# COMPACT_ATOMS: atom_id res chain seq x y z
N MET A 1 39.97 -28.94 10.86
CA MET A 1 39.77 -27.62 10.22
C MET A 1 38.26 -27.47 10.00
N LEU A 2 37.58 -26.75 10.89
CA LEU A 2 36.12 -26.65 10.92
C LEU A 2 35.69 -25.46 10.04
N LEU A 3 35.04 -25.71 8.90
CA LEU A 3 34.53 -24.66 8.01
C LEU A 3 33.23 -24.11 8.59
N TRP A 4 33.32 -22.93 9.20
CA TRP A 4 32.19 -22.15 9.68
C TRP A 4 31.45 -21.58 8.48
N ALA A 5 30.26 -22.10 8.18
CA ALA A 5 29.38 -21.51 7.18
C ALA A 5 28.64 -20.33 7.82
N CYS A 6 29.09 -19.12 7.54
CA CYS A 6 28.32 -17.91 7.88
C CYS A 6 27.05 -17.88 7.03
N ILE A 7 25.90 -18.13 7.65
CA ILE A 7 24.60 -17.82 7.05
C ILE A 7 24.51 -16.30 6.99
N ALA A 8 24.71 -15.73 5.81
CA ALA A 8 24.38 -14.34 5.57
C ALA A 8 22.85 -14.21 5.71
N VAL A 9 22.39 -13.73 6.87
CA VAL A 9 21.00 -13.33 7.05
C VAL A 9 20.81 -12.10 6.18
N THR A 10 20.23 -12.29 5.00
CA THR A 10 19.76 -11.15 4.21
C THR A 10 18.67 -10.43 5.01
N PRO A 11 18.69 -9.10 5.11
CA PRO A 11 17.60 -8.38 5.75
C PRO A 11 16.31 -8.72 5.01
N ALA A 12 15.27 -9.12 5.74
CA ALA A 12 13.94 -9.29 5.17
C ALA A 12 13.49 -7.92 4.67
N THR A 13 13.55 -7.69 3.36
CA THR A 13 12.94 -6.51 2.76
C THR A 13 11.45 -6.62 3.02
N ALA A 14 10.92 -5.68 3.81
CA ALA A 14 9.50 -5.64 4.11
C ALA A 14 8.72 -5.62 2.79
N VAL A 15 7.87 -6.62 2.58
CA VAL A 15 7.05 -6.71 1.38
C VAL A 15 6.09 -5.52 1.40
N THR A 16 5.91 -4.89 0.25
CA THR A 16 4.95 -3.80 0.10
C THR A 16 3.83 -4.24 -0.83
N VAL A 17 2.61 -3.82 -0.53
CA VAL A 17 1.46 -3.92 -1.43
C VAL A 17 1.09 -2.53 -1.91
N GLN A 18 0.82 -2.38 -3.19
CA GLN A 18 0.28 -1.15 -3.74
C GLN A 18 -1.24 -1.28 -3.85
N TYR A 19 -1.96 -0.23 -3.49
CA TYR A 19 -3.39 -0.09 -3.70
C TYR A 19 -3.65 1.10 -4.59
N SER A 20 -4.53 0.95 -5.58
CA SER A 20 -5.18 2.07 -6.25
C SER A 20 -6.54 2.31 -5.62
N PHE A 21 -6.96 3.57 -5.60
CA PHE A 21 -8.24 3.95 -5.05
C PHE A 21 -8.90 5.00 -5.93
N THR A 22 -10.22 4.98 -5.97
CA THR A 22 -11.04 5.93 -6.74
C THR A 22 -12.27 6.35 -5.96
N GLY A 23 -12.80 7.52 -6.28
CA GLY A 23 -14.02 8.04 -5.71
C GLY A 23 -14.54 9.25 -6.47
N THR A 24 -15.57 9.87 -5.92
CA THR A 24 -16.16 11.11 -6.45
C THR A 24 -16.03 12.23 -5.42
N VAL A 25 -15.98 13.48 -5.88
CA VAL A 25 -16.12 14.67 -5.04
C VAL A 25 -17.60 15.03 -4.93
N ASN A 26 -18.15 15.03 -3.72
CA ASN A 26 -19.56 15.33 -3.47
C ASN A 26 -19.75 16.64 -2.69
N GLN A 27 -18.75 17.03 -1.90
CA GLN A 27 -18.81 18.22 -1.07
C GLN A 27 -17.48 18.95 -1.09
N VAL A 28 -17.55 20.28 -1.22
CA VAL A 28 -16.42 21.19 -1.20
C VAL A 28 -16.78 22.36 -0.30
N SER A 29 -15.96 22.64 0.71
CA SER A 29 -16.16 23.83 1.53
C SER A 29 -15.98 25.11 0.69
N PRO A 30 -16.76 26.18 0.93
CA PRO A 30 -16.73 27.40 0.10
C PRO A 30 -15.34 28.04 -0.05
N GLN A 31 -14.46 27.89 0.94
CA GLN A 31 -13.11 28.44 0.90
C GLN A 31 -12.19 27.74 -0.10
N LEU A 32 -12.59 26.57 -0.59
CA LEU A 32 -11.81 25.69 -1.48
C LEU A 32 -12.42 25.60 -2.89
N SER A 33 -13.57 26.27 -3.12
CA SER A 33 -14.32 26.18 -4.38
C SER A 33 -13.61 26.81 -5.59
N SER A 34 -12.57 27.61 -5.37
CA SER A 34 -11.70 28.14 -6.43
C SER A 34 -10.91 27.04 -7.15
N THR A 35 -10.74 25.87 -6.52
CA THR A 35 -9.89 24.78 -7.01
C THR A 35 -10.69 23.49 -7.19
N PHE A 36 -11.63 23.21 -6.29
CA PHE A 36 -12.43 21.99 -6.34
C PHE A 36 -13.87 22.30 -6.74
N ILE A 37 -14.40 21.49 -7.66
CA ILE A 37 -15.71 21.73 -8.27
C ILE A 37 -16.58 20.47 -8.14
N THR A 38 -17.87 20.64 -7.86
CA THR A 38 -18.86 19.56 -7.75
C THR A 38 -19.94 19.62 -8.83
N ASN A 39 -19.94 20.65 -9.66
CA ASN A 39 -20.98 20.97 -10.66
C ASN A 39 -20.29 21.53 -11.93
N PRO A 40 -20.58 21.05 -13.16
CA PRO A 40 -21.75 20.25 -13.59
C PRO A 40 -21.65 18.74 -13.37
N SER A 41 -20.52 18.21 -12.94
CA SER A 41 -20.36 16.78 -12.64
C SER A 41 -19.43 16.59 -11.44
N PRO A 42 -19.64 15.56 -10.59
CA PRO A 42 -18.70 15.21 -9.53
C PRO A 42 -17.32 15.00 -10.11
N THR A 43 -16.36 15.81 -9.67
CA THR A 43 -14.95 15.62 -10.03
C THR A 43 -14.49 14.24 -9.57
N ALA A 44 -13.79 13.50 -10.43
CA ALA A 44 -13.21 12.22 -10.06
C ALA A 44 -12.04 12.42 -9.09
N MET A 45 -11.99 11.56 -8.07
CA MET A 45 -10.84 11.42 -7.18
C MET A 45 -10.16 10.08 -7.49
N SER A 46 -8.85 10.09 -7.58
CA SER A 46 -8.06 8.87 -7.75
C SER A 46 -6.71 8.97 -7.05
N GLY A 47 -6.07 7.83 -6.82
CA GLY A 47 -4.74 7.82 -6.27
C GLY A 47 -4.14 6.44 -6.09
N LEU A 48 -2.92 6.42 -5.59
CA LEU A 48 -2.15 5.23 -5.26
C LEU A 48 -1.63 5.35 -3.84
N MET A 49 -1.56 4.22 -3.13
CA MET A 49 -0.81 4.11 -1.89
C MET A 49 0.02 2.82 -1.88
N THR A 50 1.26 2.92 -1.41
CA THR A 50 2.12 1.76 -1.16
C THR A 50 2.18 1.55 0.33
N VAL A 51 1.85 0.34 0.76
CA VAL A 51 1.70 -0.03 2.17
C VAL A 51 2.69 -1.13 2.50
N ASN A 52 3.43 -0.96 3.59
CA ASN A 52 4.26 -2.01 4.16
C ASN A 52 3.37 -3.08 4.80
N THR A 53 3.59 -4.36 4.45
CA THR A 53 2.77 -5.48 4.95
C THR A 53 3.12 -5.91 6.37
N THR A 54 4.14 -5.34 6.98
CA THR A 54 4.46 -5.56 8.40
C THR A 54 3.42 -4.85 9.26
N ASP A 55 2.64 -5.65 10.01
CA ASP A 55 1.76 -5.14 11.02
C ASP A 55 2.57 -4.56 12.20
N THR A 56 2.27 -3.32 12.55
CA THR A 56 2.89 -2.58 13.66
C THR A 56 2.12 -2.76 14.98
N ASN A 57 0.94 -3.39 14.95
CA ASN A 57 0.11 -3.66 16.11
C ASN A 57 -0.04 -5.16 16.40
N THR A 58 1.07 -5.89 16.42
CA THR A 58 1.11 -7.35 16.56
C THR A 58 0.53 -7.90 17.87
N ALA A 59 0.27 -7.04 18.85
CA ALA A 59 -0.34 -7.42 20.13
C ALA A 59 -1.86 -7.61 20.03
N SER A 60 -2.49 -7.13 18.96
CA SER A 60 -3.92 -7.27 18.74
C SER A 60 -4.20 -8.37 17.72
N ALA A 61 -5.28 -9.13 17.94
CA ALA A 61 -5.79 -10.12 16.98
C ALA A 61 -6.99 -9.58 16.15
N ILE A 62 -7.39 -8.34 16.42
CA ILE A 62 -8.56 -7.70 15.79
C ILE A 62 -8.22 -6.34 15.15
N LEU A 63 -6.97 -5.88 15.22
CA LEU A 63 -6.58 -4.53 14.82
C LEU A 63 -5.18 -4.55 14.24
N GLY A 64 -5.10 -4.44 12.93
CA GLY A 64 -3.87 -4.39 12.16
C GLY A 64 -3.55 -2.93 11.83
N SER A 65 -2.28 -2.58 11.90
CA SER A 65 -1.78 -1.22 11.64
C SER A 65 -0.59 -1.27 10.71
N TYR A 66 -0.73 -0.70 9.52
CA TYR A 66 0.25 -0.81 8.44
C TYR A 66 0.75 0.57 8.01
N THR A 67 2.05 0.70 7.79
CA THR A 67 2.64 1.99 7.40
C THR A 67 2.51 2.23 5.90
N ILE A 68 2.08 3.42 5.50
CA ILE A 68 2.08 3.87 4.11
C ILE A 68 3.46 4.48 3.82
N THR A 69 4.15 3.97 2.81
CA THR A 69 5.50 4.42 2.42
C THR A 69 5.47 5.36 1.23
N ASN A 70 4.43 5.27 0.39
CA ASN A 70 4.23 6.16 -0.74
C ASN A 70 2.74 6.43 -0.94
N PHE A 71 2.41 7.63 -1.41
CA PHE A 71 1.04 8.08 -1.62
C PHE A 71 1.00 9.10 -2.75
N SER A 72 -0.02 8.99 -3.59
CA SER A 72 -0.39 10.00 -4.57
C SER A 72 -1.91 10.16 -4.62
N LEU A 73 -2.35 11.40 -4.82
CA LEU A 73 -3.74 11.79 -4.90
C LEU A 73 -3.93 12.72 -6.09
N ASN A 74 -5.00 12.53 -6.84
CA ASN A 74 -5.48 13.42 -7.88
C ASN A 74 -6.96 13.70 -7.65
N ILE A 75 -7.33 14.99 -7.66
CA ILE A 75 -8.71 15.45 -7.61
C ILE A 75 -8.88 16.55 -8.65
N GLY A 76 -9.38 16.21 -9.84
CA GLY A 76 -9.64 17.21 -10.89
C GLY A 76 -8.44 18.08 -11.27
N GLY A 77 -7.24 17.51 -11.26
CA GLY A 77 -5.99 18.23 -11.54
C GLY A 77 -5.26 18.77 -10.30
N TYR A 78 -5.92 18.83 -9.14
CA TYR A 78 -5.23 19.00 -7.87
C TYR A 78 -4.44 17.73 -7.53
N THR A 79 -3.14 17.85 -7.31
CA THR A 79 -2.30 16.71 -6.93
C THR A 79 -1.69 16.89 -5.56
N ALA A 80 -1.61 15.79 -4.80
CA ALA A 80 -0.87 15.72 -3.56
C ALA A 80 -0.09 14.41 -3.46
N THR A 81 1.05 14.44 -2.77
CA THR A 81 1.88 13.26 -2.54
C THR A 81 2.03 12.97 -1.05
N MET A 82 2.75 11.89 -0.75
CA MET A 82 3.06 11.48 0.61
C MET A 82 3.53 12.65 1.47
N GLY A 83 2.90 12.80 2.63
CA GLY A 83 3.23 13.81 3.63
C GLY A 83 4.20 13.31 4.70
N THR A 84 3.99 13.74 5.95
CA THR A 84 4.88 13.41 7.07
C THR A 84 4.77 11.95 7.53
N SER A 85 3.58 11.35 7.39
CA SER A 85 3.32 9.97 7.80
C SER A 85 2.02 9.47 7.18
N GLY A 86 1.86 8.16 7.04
CA GLY A 86 0.60 7.57 6.65
C GLY A 86 0.42 6.18 7.21
N ASN A 87 -0.83 5.80 7.45
CA ASN A 87 -1.18 4.55 8.08
C ASN A 87 -2.50 4.00 7.53
N VAL A 88 -2.57 2.67 7.44
CA VAL A 88 -3.79 1.91 7.19
C VAL A 88 -4.12 1.14 8.45
N VAL A 89 -5.34 1.31 8.96
CA VAL A 89 -5.88 0.52 10.07
C VAL A 89 -6.98 -0.39 9.55
N ILE A 90 -6.87 -1.67 9.88
CA ILE A 90 -7.88 -2.69 9.59
C ILE A 90 -8.38 -3.25 10.90
N ARG A 91 -9.68 -3.54 10.95
CA ARG A 91 -10.32 -4.21 12.09
C ARG A 91 -11.29 -5.23 11.58
N ASN A 92 -11.16 -6.41 12.15
CA ASN A 92 -12.05 -7.53 11.96
C ASN A 92 -12.71 -7.87 13.31
N GLY A 93 -14.02 -7.66 13.41
CA GLY A 93 -14.82 -8.27 14.47
C GLY A 93 -15.17 -7.41 15.70
N PRO A 94 -15.76 -8.02 16.74
CA PRO A 94 -16.36 -7.30 17.88
C PRO A 94 -15.33 -6.77 18.91
N PRO A 95 -15.73 -5.81 19.78
CA PRO A 95 -16.99 -5.06 19.75
C PRO A 95 -16.92 -3.91 18.72
N GLY A 96 -17.79 -3.91 17.71
CA GLY A 96 -17.85 -2.83 16.73
C GLY A 96 -18.27 -3.28 15.34
N THR A 97 -17.84 -2.53 14.34
CA THR A 97 -17.95 -2.78 12.89
C THR A 97 -16.57 -3.06 12.32
N ASP A 98 -16.50 -3.80 11.21
CA ASP A 98 -15.27 -3.89 10.42
C ASP A 98 -14.95 -2.52 9.83
N TRP A 99 -13.66 -2.16 9.81
CA TRP A 99 -13.21 -0.92 9.20
C TRP A 99 -11.95 -1.10 8.35
N PHE A 100 -11.82 -0.23 7.36
CA PHE A 100 -10.60 0.00 6.62
C PHE A 100 -10.42 1.51 6.57
N ASN A 101 -9.48 2.00 7.38
CA ASN A 101 -9.20 3.43 7.49
C ASN A 101 -7.81 3.72 6.94
N VAL A 102 -7.71 4.73 6.10
CA VAL A 102 -6.45 5.27 5.60
C VAL A 102 -6.31 6.67 6.18
N THR A 103 -5.13 7.01 6.68
CA THR A 103 -4.79 8.37 7.10
C THR A 103 -3.44 8.75 6.53
N VAL A 104 -3.33 9.90 5.88
CA VAL A 104 -2.05 10.52 5.47
C VAL A 104 -1.99 11.91 6.06
N ASN A 105 -0.99 12.15 6.91
CA ASN A 105 -0.78 13.41 7.60
C ASN A 105 0.07 14.36 6.76
N ALA A 106 -0.32 15.62 6.75
CA ALA A 106 0.25 16.73 5.99
C ALA A 106 0.65 16.34 4.55
N PRO A 107 -0.28 15.87 3.70
CA PRO A 107 0.03 15.56 2.31
C PRO A 107 0.69 16.75 1.60
N ASN A 108 1.71 16.48 0.79
CA ASN A 108 2.42 17.52 0.07
C ASN A 108 1.64 17.89 -1.19
N GLY A 109 0.88 18.99 -1.14
CA GLY A 109 0.11 19.49 -2.27
C GLY A 109 0.01 21.01 -2.26
N PRO A 110 -0.46 21.62 -3.37
CA PRO A 110 -0.62 23.06 -3.47
C PRO A 110 -1.53 23.61 -2.37
N VAL A 111 -1.19 24.83 -1.92
CA VAL A 111 -2.01 25.62 -1.00
C VAL A 111 -3.22 26.16 -1.77
N VAL A 112 -4.41 26.05 -1.19
CA VAL A 112 -5.65 26.60 -1.76
C VAL A 112 -6.14 27.71 -0.86
N ASN A 113 -6.23 28.93 -1.39
CA ASN A 113 -6.68 30.11 -0.65
C ASN A 113 -5.94 30.32 0.70
N GLY A 114 -4.61 30.16 0.68
CA GLY A 114 -3.77 30.27 1.88
C GLY A 114 -3.80 29.07 2.82
N LEU A 115 -4.55 28.00 2.51
CA LEU A 115 -4.67 26.80 3.33
C LEU A 115 -3.87 25.63 2.74
N ALA A 116 -2.92 25.10 3.51
CA ALA A 116 -2.18 23.89 3.14
C ALA A 116 -3.01 22.61 3.46
N PRO A 117 -2.81 21.51 2.74
CA PRO A 117 -3.39 20.22 3.10
C PRO A 117 -2.88 19.76 4.47
N ARG A 118 -3.80 19.25 5.29
CA ARG A 118 -3.49 18.81 6.64
C ARG A 118 -3.62 17.31 6.80
N ILE A 119 -4.72 16.71 6.35
CA ILE A 119 -4.95 15.27 6.50
C ILE A 119 -5.78 14.78 5.32
N PHE A 120 -5.37 13.67 4.71
CA PHE A 120 -6.22 12.87 3.84
C PHE A 120 -6.70 11.64 4.59
N GLU A 121 -7.99 11.31 4.46
CA GLU A 121 -8.59 10.16 5.10
C GLU A 121 -9.49 9.38 4.14
N ILE A 122 -9.44 8.05 4.24
CA ILE A 122 -10.47 7.14 3.72
C ILE A 122 -11.07 6.42 4.93
N GLN A 123 -12.39 6.34 4.99
CA GLN A 123 -13.13 5.69 6.07
C GLN A 123 -14.15 4.74 5.46
N LEU A 124 -13.83 3.45 5.47
CA LEU A 124 -14.71 2.38 5.06
C LEU A 124 -15.16 1.59 6.29
N ARG A 125 -16.48 1.43 6.48
CA ARG A 125 -17.08 0.72 7.62
C ARG A 125 -18.31 -0.07 7.22
N GLY A 126 -18.50 -1.25 7.80
CA GLY A 126 -19.72 -2.04 7.60
C GLY A 126 -19.85 -3.19 8.61
N PRO A 127 -20.65 -4.23 8.33
CA PRO A 127 -20.85 -5.34 9.27
C PRO A 127 -19.54 -6.09 9.59
N ASN A 128 -19.54 -6.90 10.65
CA ASN A 128 -18.37 -7.68 11.12
C ASN A 128 -18.02 -8.90 10.26
N SER A 129 -18.41 -8.88 8.98
CA SER A 129 -18.28 -10.00 8.05
C SER A 129 -17.52 -9.61 6.79
N ILE A 130 -16.93 -8.42 6.76
CA ILE A 130 -16.18 -7.91 5.61
C ILE A 130 -14.77 -8.47 5.63
N PHE A 131 -14.14 -8.48 6.81
CA PHE A 131 -12.79 -8.95 6.99
C PHE A 131 -12.76 -10.19 7.89
N THR A 132 -12.05 -11.21 7.44
CA THR A 132 -11.84 -12.44 8.21
C THR A 132 -10.66 -12.32 9.18
N SER A 133 -9.71 -11.42 8.89
CA SER A 133 -8.56 -11.09 9.73
C SER A 133 -8.29 -9.58 9.70
N ASP A 134 -7.39 -9.11 10.55
CA ASP A 134 -6.88 -7.74 10.52
C ASP A 134 -5.76 -7.51 9.50
N ALA A 135 -5.44 -8.54 8.71
CA ALA A 135 -4.46 -8.46 7.64
C ALA A 135 -4.90 -7.52 6.50
N LEU A 136 -3.93 -6.91 5.82
CA LEU A 136 -4.18 -6.21 4.55
C LEU A 136 -4.92 -7.12 3.56
N PRO A 137 -6.05 -6.69 2.96
CA PRO A 137 -6.83 -7.54 2.07
C PRO A 137 -6.01 -7.83 0.80
N PRO A 138 -5.84 -9.10 0.42
CA PRO A 138 -5.11 -9.47 -0.80
C PRO A 138 -5.94 -9.23 -2.07
N SER A 139 -7.25 -9.05 -1.92
CA SER A 139 -8.20 -8.76 -2.99
C SER A 139 -8.98 -7.48 -2.70
N SER A 140 -9.56 -6.89 -3.73
CA SER A 140 -10.41 -5.71 -3.59
C SER A 140 -11.65 -6.06 -2.76
N PRO A 141 -11.90 -5.41 -1.62
CA PRO A 141 -13.20 -5.52 -0.96
C PRO A 141 -14.28 -4.88 -1.83
N SER A 142 -15.50 -5.41 -1.77
CA SER A 142 -16.64 -4.79 -2.45
C SER A 142 -17.02 -3.49 -1.76
N MET A 143 -17.15 -2.39 -2.52
CA MET A 143 -17.59 -1.12 -1.95
C MET A 143 -19.01 -1.19 -1.38
N THR A 144 -19.85 -2.10 -1.88
CA THR A 144 -21.21 -2.32 -1.36
C THR A 144 -21.24 -2.97 0.02
N SER A 145 -20.15 -3.61 0.44
CA SER A 145 -20.03 -4.21 1.77
C SER A 145 -19.87 -3.15 2.87
N PHE A 146 -19.39 -1.95 2.53
CA PHE A 146 -19.19 -0.85 3.49
C PHE A 146 -20.46 -0.01 3.67
N THR A 147 -21.52 -0.66 4.17
CA THR A 147 -22.87 -0.07 4.31
C THR A 147 -22.97 1.06 5.33
N ASN A 148 -22.05 1.12 6.30
CA ASN A 148 -22.13 2.08 7.41
C ASN A 148 -21.37 3.37 7.09
N ARG A 149 -20.29 3.28 6.32
CA ARG A 149 -19.52 4.44 5.84
C ARG A 149 -18.63 4.05 4.67
N ASN A 150 -18.60 4.85 3.62
CA ASN A 150 -17.76 4.67 2.43
C ASN A 150 -17.19 6.02 1.95
N LEU A 151 -16.64 6.81 2.87
CA LEU A 151 -16.28 8.20 2.63
C LEU A 151 -14.78 8.40 2.49
N TRP A 152 -14.40 9.45 1.78
CA TRP A 152 -13.05 10.02 1.84
C TRP A 152 -13.12 11.53 2.08
N ARG A 153 -12.04 12.09 2.61
CA ARG A 153 -11.88 13.54 2.70
C ARG A 153 -10.42 13.99 2.66
N LEU A 154 -10.21 15.18 2.13
CA LEU A 154 -8.99 15.97 2.25
C LEU A 154 -9.30 17.23 3.07
N VAL A 155 -8.63 17.38 4.21
CA VAL A 155 -8.80 18.50 5.15
C VAL A 155 -7.69 19.52 4.93
N PHE A 156 -8.04 20.80 4.89
CA PHE A 156 -7.12 21.93 4.69
C PHE A 156 -7.03 22.83 5.94
N GLY A 157 -5.81 23.27 6.26
CA GLY A 157 -5.53 24.16 7.38
C GLY A 157 -5.94 23.60 8.74
N THR A 158 -6.04 24.49 9.73
CA THR A 158 -6.47 24.13 11.10
C THR A 158 -8.00 23.95 11.17
N GLY A 159 -8.45 22.94 11.91
CA GLY A 159 -9.88 22.62 12.09
C GLY A 159 -10.35 21.42 11.25
N THR A 160 -11.67 21.22 11.20
CA THR A 160 -12.32 20.05 10.56
C THR A 160 -13.34 20.39 9.48
N THR A 161 -13.64 21.68 9.28
CA THR A 161 -14.73 22.16 8.39
C THR A 161 -14.28 22.58 7.00
N ARG A 162 -12.96 22.62 6.76
CA ARG A 162 -12.33 23.05 5.50
C ARG A 162 -11.95 21.81 4.71
N THR A 163 -12.92 21.19 4.05
CA THR A 163 -12.77 19.86 3.48
C THR A 163 -13.25 19.77 2.06
N VAL A 164 -12.57 18.92 1.30
CA VAL A 164 -13.08 18.31 0.08
C VAL A 164 -13.38 16.87 0.41
N SER A 165 -14.58 16.39 0.10
CA SER A 165 -14.98 15.03 0.47
C SER A 165 -15.95 14.43 -0.52
N GLY A 166 -16.06 13.11 -0.48
CA GLY A 166 -17.10 12.39 -1.18
C GLY A 166 -17.06 10.91 -0.90
N VAL A 167 -17.51 10.11 -1.86
CA VAL A 167 -17.68 8.67 -1.70
C VAL A 167 -16.60 7.89 -2.43
N MET A 168 -16.19 6.77 -1.85
CA MET A 168 -15.29 5.82 -2.48
C MET A 168 -16.04 4.95 -3.49
N THR A 169 -15.41 4.70 -4.63
CA THR A 169 -15.94 3.82 -5.69
C THR A 169 -15.10 2.56 -5.88
N ALA A 170 -13.80 2.58 -5.54
CA ALA A 170 -12.98 1.36 -5.45
C ALA A 170 -11.76 1.54 -4.55
N VAL A 171 -11.27 0.42 -4.00
CA VAL A 171 -9.93 0.25 -3.41
C VAL A 171 -9.41 -1.10 -3.87
N THR A 172 -8.48 -1.11 -4.81
CA THR A 172 -8.01 -2.33 -5.49
C THR A 172 -6.51 -2.54 -5.24
N PRO A 173 -6.07 -3.70 -4.72
CA PRO A 173 -4.66 -4.04 -4.70
C PRO A 173 -4.15 -4.16 -6.15
N VAL A 174 -3.00 -3.56 -6.42
CA VAL A 174 -2.33 -3.59 -7.72
C VAL A 174 -1.42 -4.82 -7.75
N PRO A 175 -1.61 -5.75 -8.70
CA PRO A 175 -0.72 -6.90 -8.84
C PRO A 175 0.72 -6.46 -9.08
N LEU A 176 1.66 -7.10 -8.39
CA LEU A 176 3.08 -6.91 -8.66
C LEU A 176 3.35 -7.32 -10.12
N PRO A 177 4.18 -6.56 -10.87
CA PRO A 177 4.57 -6.95 -12.22
C PRO A 177 5.14 -8.38 -12.22
N PRO A 178 4.68 -9.29 -13.09
CA PRO A 178 5.19 -10.66 -13.17
C PRO A 178 6.72 -10.75 -13.34
N THR A 179 7.32 -9.71 -13.89
CA THR A 179 8.78 -9.57 -14.07
C THR A 179 9.55 -9.59 -12.76
N ALA A 180 9.00 -9.09 -11.65
CA ALA A 180 9.65 -9.14 -10.35
C ALA A 180 9.78 -10.58 -9.83
N ILE A 181 8.76 -11.41 -10.07
CA ILE A 181 8.75 -12.83 -9.72
C ILE A 181 9.72 -13.60 -10.64
N LEU A 182 9.68 -13.30 -11.94
CA LEU A 182 10.54 -13.94 -12.93
C LEU A 182 12.02 -13.63 -12.69
N PHE A 183 12.34 -12.39 -12.31
CA PHE A 183 13.70 -11.99 -11.95
C PHE A 183 14.21 -12.72 -10.70
N GLY A 184 13.37 -12.84 -9.66
CA GLY A 184 13.70 -13.62 -8.47
C GLY A 184 13.95 -15.10 -8.78
N ALA A 185 13.06 -15.73 -9.55
CA ALA A 185 13.20 -17.13 -9.95
C ALA A 185 14.43 -17.37 -10.85
N ALA A 186 14.69 -16.46 -11.80
CA ALA A 186 15.85 -16.55 -12.69
C ALA A 186 17.18 -16.39 -11.93
N LEU A 187 17.24 -15.51 -10.93
CA LEU A 187 18.42 -15.34 -10.09
C LEU A 187 18.73 -16.61 -9.28
N VAL A 188 17.72 -17.22 -8.66
CA VAL A 188 17.88 -18.48 -7.91
C VAL A 188 18.33 -19.61 -8.82
N ALA A 189 17.75 -19.71 -10.03
CA ALA A 189 18.16 -20.70 -11.02
C ALA A 189 19.63 -20.51 -11.45
N LEU A 190 20.08 -19.27 -11.67
CA LEU A 190 21.45 -18.96 -12.07
C LEU A 190 22.48 -19.30 -10.99
N VAL A 191 22.19 -19.00 -9.71
CA VAL A 191 23.07 -19.35 -8.58
C VAL A 191 23.17 -20.88 -8.42
N GLY A 192 22.06 -21.60 -8.62
CA GLY A 192 22.05 -23.08 -8.61
C GLY A 192 22.86 -23.71 -9.75
N LEU A 193 22.82 -23.13 -10.94
CA LEU A 193 23.56 -23.60 -12.12
C LEU A 193 25.06 -23.25 -12.06
N GLY A 194 25.43 -22.10 -11.48
CA GLY A 194 26.83 -21.68 -11.35
C GLY A 194 27.66 -22.52 -10.37
N ALA A 195 27.05 -23.01 -9.27
CA ALA A 195 27.73 -23.80 -8.25
C ALA A 195 27.98 -25.28 -8.64
N GLY A 196 27.20 -25.82 -9.58
CA GLY A 196 27.34 -27.20 -10.05
C GLY A 196 28.55 -27.44 -10.97
N ASN A 197 28.93 -26.44 -11.77
CA ASN A 197 29.96 -26.60 -12.80
C ASN A 197 31.41 -26.53 -12.29
N TRP A 198 31.65 -26.08 -11.05
CA TRP A 198 33.01 -26.06 -10.47
C TRP A 198 33.42 -27.40 -9.86
N LYS A 199 32.48 -28.17 -9.32
CA LYS A 199 32.78 -29.52 -8.79
C LYS A 199 33.12 -30.51 -9.90
N GLN A 200 32.61 -30.31 -11.11
CA GLN A 200 32.84 -31.23 -12.23
C GLN A 200 34.16 -30.97 -12.98
N ARG A 201 34.72 -29.75 -12.92
CA ARG A 201 36.03 -29.45 -13.52
C ARG A 201 37.24 -29.87 -12.69
N SER A 202 37.07 -30.12 -11.38
CA SER A 202 38.17 -30.63 -10.54
C SER A 202 38.39 -32.13 -10.63
N ALA A 203 37.51 -32.89 -11.31
CA ALA A 203 37.61 -34.33 -11.47
C ALA A 203 38.14 -34.78 -12.84
N GLY A 204 38.36 -33.84 -13.78
CA GLY A 204 38.64 -34.16 -15.19
C GLY A 204 40.12 -34.09 -15.64
N SER A 205 41.08 -33.79 -14.76
CA SER A 205 42.48 -33.58 -15.16
C SER A 205 43.50 -34.46 -14.45
N ARG A 206 43.22 -35.76 -14.28
CA ARG A 206 44.25 -36.78 -14.05
C ARG A 206 43.87 -38.09 -14.72
N GLY A 207 44.51 -38.40 -15.84
CA GLY A 207 44.35 -39.71 -16.48
C GLY A 207 44.85 -39.83 -17.91
N GLN A 208 46.04 -39.32 -18.24
CA GLN A 208 46.77 -39.79 -19.42
C GLN A 208 48.24 -40.01 -19.04
N SER A 209 48.61 -41.27 -18.79
CA SER A 209 49.99 -41.77 -18.87
C SER A 209 50.03 -43.30 -18.82
N VAL A 210 50.34 -43.88 -19.99
CA VAL A 210 51.23 -45.03 -20.26
C VAL A 210 50.96 -46.42 -19.65
N GLY A 211 50.86 -47.40 -20.56
CA GLY A 211 51.20 -48.81 -20.36
C GLY A 211 50.62 -49.65 -21.51
N GLY A 212 51.38 -50.34 -22.36
CA GLY A 212 52.82 -50.54 -22.51
C GLY A 212 53.13 -51.09 -23.90
#